data_AF-A0A2V7VBS3-F1
#
_entry.id   AF-A0A2V7VBS3-F1
#
_cell.length_a   1.000
_cell.length_b   1.000
_cell.length_c   1.000
_cell.angle_alpha   90.00
_cell.angle_beta   90.00
_cell.angle_gamma   90.00
#
_symmetry.space_group_name_H-M   'P 1'
#
loop_
_entity.id
_entity.type
_entity.pdbx_description
1 polymer ?
#
loop_
_entity_poly.entity_id
_entity_poly.type
_entity_poly.pdbx_seq_one_letter_code
_entity_poly.pdbx_strand_id
1 'polypeptide(L)'
;MIGPVLDQERIEAIDILRGVAILGILIVNMGGFSLPEGLPAHQLWPNMVDGTVDRLILFLAQEKFKTLFSFLFGLGLAVQMMRA
;
A
#
# COMPACT_ATOMS: atom_id res chain seq x y z
N MET A 1 -11.13 11.47 28.96
CA MET A 1 -10.62 12.61 28.17
C MET A 1 -10.00 12.00 26.92
N ILE A 2 -10.61 12.15 25.75
CA ILE A 2 -10.09 11.56 24.51
C ILE A 2 -9.02 12.52 24.00
N GLY A 3 -7.76 12.19 24.24
CA GLY A 3 -6.59 12.97 23.83
C GLY A 3 -5.75 12.20 22.80
N PRO A 4 -4.81 12.87 22.12
CA PRO A 4 -3.83 12.20 21.27
C PRO A 4 -3.11 11.10 22.06
N VAL A 5 -2.83 9.96 21.41
CA VAL A 5 -2.01 8.89 21.99
C VAL A 5 -0.63 9.48 22.32
N LEU A 6 -0.16 9.27 23.55
CA LEU A 6 1.16 9.72 23.97
C LEU A 6 2.24 9.01 23.13
N ASP A 7 3.30 9.72 22.73
CA ASP A 7 4.33 9.15 21.85
C ASP A 7 4.97 7.87 22.41
N GLN A 8 5.05 7.72 23.73
CA GLN A 8 5.54 6.51 24.40
C GLN A 8 4.69 5.26 24.14
N GLU A 9 3.45 5.42 23.70
CA GLU A 9 2.55 4.32 23.40
C GLU A 9 2.48 4.03 21.89
N ARG A 10 3.16 4.80 21.03
CA ARG A 10 3.15 4.57 19.58
C ARG A 10 4.16 3.49 19.21
N ILE A 11 3.72 2.56 18.36
CA ILE A 11 4.60 1.54 17.79
C ILE A 11 5.11 2.07 16.45
N GLU A 12 6.25 2.74 16.47
CA GLU A 12 6.84 3.42 15.31
C GLU A 12 6.97 2.49 14.09
N ALA A 13 7.37 1.24 14.31
CA ALA A 13 7.48 0.24 13.25
C ALA A 13 6.16 -0.01 12.51
N ILE A 14 5.01 -0.02 13.21
CA ILE A 14 3.69 -0.21 12.59
C ILE A 14 3.36 1.00 11.71
N ASP A 15 3.67 2.20 12.18
CA ASP A 15 3.39 3.44 11.44
C ASP A 15 4.24 3.55 10.17
N ILE A 16 5.54 3.22 10.25
CA ILE A 16 6.43 3.15 9.10
C ILE A 16 5.92 2.12 8.08
N LEU A 17 5.60 0.91 8.55
CA LEU A 17 5.12 -0.17 7.68
C LEU A 17 3.80 0.20 6.98
N ARG A 18 2.92 0.96 7.63
CA ARG A 18 1.70 1.50 7.00
C ARG A 18 2.03 2.50 5.89
N GLY A 19 3.00 3.40 6.11
CA GLY A 19 3.47 4.32 5.07
C GLY A 19 4.01 3.56 3.86
N VAL A 20 4.86 2.55 4.10
CA VAL A 20 5.39 1.66 3.05
C VAL A 20 4.25 0.91 2.33
N ALA A 21 3.23 0.46 3.07
CA ALA A 21 2.05 -0.19 2.53
C ALA A 21 1.35 0.70 1.48
N ILE A 22 1.10 1.96 1.85
CA ILE A 22 0.44 2.96 1.01
C ILE A 22 1.29 3.26 -0.22
N LEU A 23 2.60 3.40 -0.08
CA LEU A 23 3.51 3.64 -1.21
C LEU A 23 3.46 2.50 -2.23
N GLY A 24 3.44 1.23 -1.78
CA GLY A 24 3.30 0.11 -2.71
C GLY A 24 1.93 0.03 -3.37
N ILE A 25 0.84 0.36 -2.65
CA ILE A 25 -0.49 0.50 -3.26
C ILE A 25 -0.47 1.57 -4.34
N LEU A 26 0.14 2.73 -4.07
CA LEU A 26 0.25 3.80 -5.05
C LEU A 26 0.96 3.32 -6.32
N ILE A 27 2.13 2.67 -6.19
CA ILE A 27 2.92 2.16 -7.32
C ILE A 27 2.07 1.25 -8.22
N VAL A 28 1.32 0.31 -7.63
CA VAL A 28 0.44 -0.61 -8.38
C VAL A 28 -0.67 0.15 -9.13
N ASN A 29 -1.18 1.24 -8.55
CA ASN A 29 -2.28 2.01 -9.15
C ASN A 29 -1.80 3.09 -10.15
N MET A 30 -0.50 3.43 -10.19
CA MET A 30 0.01 4.47 -11.10
C MET A 30 -0.28 4.17 -12.57
N GLY A 31 -0.24 2.90 -12.99
CA GLY A 31 -0.64 2.49 -14.34
C GLY A 31 -2.09 2.87 -14.63
N GLY A 32 -3.02 2.59 -13.71
CA GLY A 32 -4.42 2.97 -13.87
C GLY A 32 -4.65 4.49 -13.88
N PHE A 33 -3.85 5.26 -13.15
CA PHE A 33 -4.00 6.72 -13.07
C PHE A 33 -3.41 7.48 -14.26
N SER A 34 -2.48 6.86 -14.99
CA SER A 34 -1.78 7.49 -16.11
C SER A 34 -2.46 7.24 -17.46
N LEU A 35 -3.48 6.38 -17.51
CA LEU A 35 -4.14 5.95 -18.73
C LEU A 35 -5.63 6.32 -18.76
N PRO A 36 -6.21 6.55 -19.96
CA PRO A 36 -7.66 6.65 -20.12
C PRO A 36 -8.36 5.38 -19.64
N GLU A 37 -9.53 5.54 -19.03
CA GLU A 37 -10.29 4.43 -18.47
C GLU A 37 -10.50 3.29 -19.48
N GLY A 38 -10.25 2.05 -19.05
CA GLY A 38 -10.47 0.85 -19.85
C GLY A 38 -9.30 0.40 -20.73
N LEU A 39 -8.19 1.16 -20.81
CA LEU A 39 -6.98 0.72 -21.49
C LEU A 39 -5.93 0.22 -20.48
N PRO A 40 -5.62 -1.09 -20.46
CA PRO A 40 -4.64 -1.62 -19.53
C PRO A 40 -3.22 -1.20 -19.95
N ALA A 41 -2.43 -0.68 -18.99
CA ALA A 41 -1.10 -0.11 -19.21
C ALA A 41 -0.17 -0.98 -20.09
N HIS A 42 -0.19 -2.30 -19.89
CA HIS A 42 0.60 -3.25 -20.67
C HIS A 42 0.31 -3.28 -22.18
N GLN A 43 -0.85 -2.78 -22.65
CA GLN A 43 -1.20 -2.72 -24.07
C GLN A 43 -0.64 -1.47 -24.75
N LEU A 44 -0.26 -0.46 -23.98
CA LEU A 44 0.20 0.83 -24.48
C LEU A 44 1.72 1.04 -24.37
N TRP A 45 2.42 0.08 -23.77
CA TRP A 45 3.88 0.14 -23.63
C TRP A 45 4.57 -0.69 -24.72
N PRO A 46 5.08 -0.04 -25.79
CA PRO A 46 5.71 -0.73 -26.91
C PRO A 46 7.07 -1.34 -26.56
N ASN A 47 7.70 -0.93 -25.46
CA ASN A 47 9.04 -1.36 -25.09
C ASN A 47 9.02 -2.60 -24.18
N MET A 48 9.91 -3.55 -24.45
CA MET A 48 10.05 -4.77 -23.64
C MET A 48 10.42 -4.50 -22.17
N VAL A 49 11.15 -3.39 -21.92
CA VAL A 49 11.55 -2.99 -20.57
C VAL A 49 10.32 -2.59 -19.75
N ASP A 50 9.49 -1.70 -20.29
CA ASP A 50 8.28 -1.18 -19.63
C ASP A 50 7.33 -2.32 -19.26
N GLY A 51 7.05 -3.24 -20.20
CA GLY A 51 6.20 -4.41 -19.94
C GLY A 51 6.82 -5.44 -18.97
N THR A 52 8.15 -5.45 -18.79
CA THR A 52 8.80 -6.31 -17.79
C THR A 52 8.72 -5.69 -16.40
N VAL A 53 8.92 -4.37 -16.30
CA VAL A 53 8.75 -3.63 -15.04
C VAL A 53 7.31 -3.72 -14.54
N ASP A 54 6.32 -3.58 -15.44
CA ASP A 54 4.90 -3.74 -15.09
C ASP A 54 4.60 -5.11 -14.48
N ARG A 55 5.02 -6.18 -15.16
CA ARG A 55 4.83 -7.55 -14.67
C ARG A 55 5.53 -7.77 -13.35
N LEU A 56 6.70 -7.16 -13.14
CA LEU A 56 7.41 -7.23 -11.88
C LEU A 56 6.64 -6.51 -10.75
N ILE A 57 6.09 -5.32 -11.02
CA ILE A 57 5.24 -4.59 -10.08
C ILE A 57 3.98 -5.40 -9.75
N LEU A 58 3.30 -5.91 -10.77
CA LEU A 58 2.10 -6.73 -10.57
C LEU A 58 2.42 -7.98 -9.75
N PHE A 59 3.47 -8.72 -10.11
CA PHE A 59 3.86 -9.92 -9.39
C PHE A 59 4.31 -9.67 -7.94
N LEU A 60 5.10 -8.62 -7.70
CA LEU A 60 5.68 -8.33 -6.39
C LEU A 60 4.77 -7.53 -5.47
N ALA A 61 3.86 -6.72 -6.01
CA ALA A 61 3.13 -5.73 -5.23
C ALA A 61 1.61 -5.83 -5.34
N GLN A 62 1.05 -6.34 -6.44
CA GLN A 62 -0.40 -6.44 -6.60
C GLN A 62 -1.01 -7.28 -5.48
N GLU A 63 -2.07 -6.75 -4.87
CA GLU A 63 -2.79 -7.29 -3.70
C GLU A 63 -1.98 -7.44 -2.41
N LYS A 64 -0.66 -7.69 -2.47
CA LYS A 64 0.21 -7.88 -1.31
C LYS A 64 0.26 -6.65 -0.41
N PHE A 65 0.44 -5.47 -1.00
CA PHE A 65 0.46 -4.21 -0.23
C PHE A 65 -0.92 -3.85 0.34
N LYS A 66 -2.00 -4.22 -0.35
CA LYS A 66 -3.38 -4.08 0.17
C LYS A 66 -3.60 -4.98 1.38
N THR A 67 -3.20 -6.25 1.29
CA THR A 67 -3.26 -7.20 2.42
C THR A 67 -2.42 -6.73 3.60
N LEU A 68 -1.18 -6.28 3.34
CA LEU A 68 -0.30 -5.74 4.38
C LEU A 68 -0.90 -4.51 5.06
N PHE A 69 -1.43 -3.57 4.29
CA PHE A 69 -2.13 -2.40 4.82
C PHE A 69 -3.32 -2.79 5.69
N SER A 70 -4.21 -3.67 5.19
CA SER A 70 -5.39 -4.13 5.93
C SER A 70 -5.02 -4.86 7.23
N PHE A 71 -3.96 -5.68 7.20
CA PHE A 71 -3.44 -6.35 8.39
C PHE A 71 -2.91 -5.36 9.42
N LEU A 72 -2.05 -4.42 9.02
CA LEU A 72 -1.47 -3.41 9.91
C LEU A 72 -2.52 -2.44 10.46
N PHE A 73 -3.55 -2.16 9.68
CA PHE A 73 -4.69 -1.37 10.14
C PHE A 73 -5.46 -2.14 11.23
N GLY A 74 -5.80 -3.41 10.97
CA GLY A 74 -6.45 -4.29 11.94
C GLY A 74 -5.65 -4.47 13.23
N LEU A 75 -4.33 -4.69 13.12
CA LEU A 75 -3.43 -4.78 14.27
C LEU A 75 -3.47 -3.51 15.13
N GLY A 76 -3.47 -2.33 14.51
CA GLY A 76 -3.57 -1.08 15.27
C GLY A 76 -4.94 -0.86 15.91
N LEU A 77 -6.02 -1.38 15.34
CA LEU A 77 -7.33 -1.41 16.01
C LEU A 77 -7.30 -2.33 17.24
N ALA A 78 -6.70 -3.52 17.11
CA ALA A 78 -6.55 -4.44 18.23
C ALA A 78 -5.72 -3.81 19.37
N VAL A 79 -4.62 -3.12 19.04
CA VAL A 79 -3.81 -2.38 20.01
C VAL A 79 -4.61 -1.27 20.70
N GLN A 80 -5.45 -0.54 19.97
CA GLN A 80 -6.33 0.47 20.56
C GLN A 80 -7.38 -0.15 21.49
N MET A 81 -7.96 -1.29 21.13
CA MET A 81 -8.92 -2.01 21.98
C MET A 81 -8.31 -2.53 23.28
N MET A 82 -7.05 -2.97 23.25
CA MET A 82 -6.34 -3.40 24.47
C MET A 82 -6.04 -2.24 25.44
N ARG A 83 -6.13 -0.99 24.98
CA ARG A 83 -5.86 0.22 25.77
C ARG A 83 -7.13 0.93 26.25
N ALA A 84 -8.29 0.53 25.73
CA ALA A 84 -9.59 1.04 26.14
C ALA A 84 -10.05 0.41 27.46
#